data_AF-A0AAW6LS71-F1
#
_entry.id   AF-A0AAW6LS71-F1
#
_cell.length_a   1.000
_cell.length_b   1.000
_cell.length_c   1.000
_cell.angle_alpha   90.00
_cell.angle_beta   90.00
_cell.angle_gamma   90.00
#
_symmetry.space_group_name_H-M   'P 1'
#
loop_
_entity.id
_entity.type
_entity.pdbx_description
1 polymer ?
#
loop_
_entity_poly.entity_id
_entity_poly.type
_entity_poly.pdbx_seq_one_letter_code
_entity_poly.pdbx_strand_id
1 'polypeptide(L)'
;MARSAEVVFRSLGSTEFECEVRSPEGLTMRCNGALGDLEPRVLGDDALGTNPALVHNAWAFAKHDHLDRTLPEGAERKSHREQASAHRKTAAGIAELVDKLGTASKNSWCSACFTRSDHRRLTQGFGTMPAYLCESCGSPTLGCAGPGCANMATRGFAAVLVPRYCAEHRHEIPGFEKASASFGSLEDYHEFLDFERRNLALGSRVAAISVLSAGALATGAFFAAPAIGGAIGSLSIAGGGYTGAAASSYGLALLGGGSLAAGGLGMAGGTAVVAAVGGALGGALGSSVTTAYIGADKSFYIELIKPGSGAAVIVANGLFSEGADTRKDWKDLVARRYPDSPIYRVHWGSNDLGDLAAMAKALGGQPAAALGVKGLAAKAGKAGAKKLGPLAPALVIAAVAKNPWHTAKVKADRTGVALAGLLARTDAKRYVLVGHSLGARVAATAAETLATSRSGPKIDTIHLLGAAVGSGGDWRLLNKAVTGAVHNYHSSNDGVLKYAYKTAQAGQTAVGFAGFRTDYDRIHDHDVSAIVAGHSKYLENVQLS
;
A
#
# COMPACT_ATOMS: atom_id res chain seq x y z
N MET A 1 20.01 36.59 12.23
CA MET A 1 19.11 35.66 11.51
C MET A 1 19.60 34.26 11.81
N ALA A 2 18.78 33.39 12.41
CA ALA A 2 19.16 31.99 12.57
C ALA A 2 19.29 31.36 11.17
N ARG A 3 20.43 30.71 10.90
CA ARG A 3 20.62 29.96 9.64
C ARG A 3 19.65 28.77 9.64
N SER A 4 18.90 28.58 8.56
CA SER A 4 18.11 27.36 8.35
C SER A 4 18.99 26.26 7.77
N ALA A 5 18.61 25.00 7.94
CA ALA A 5 19.31 23.92 7.25
C ALA A 5 19.18 24.07 5.73
N GLU A 6 20.26 23.75 5.02
CA GLU A 6 20.29 23.71 3.55
C GLU A 6 20.28 22.26 3.08
N VAL A 7 19.45 21.97 2.08
CA VAL A 7 19.39 20.66 1.41
C VAL A 7 19.42 20.94 -0.08
N VAL A 8 20.45 20.44 -0.76
CA VAL A 8 20.81 20.84 -2.13
C VAL A 8 21.11 19.61 -2.97
N PHE A 9 20.50 19.56 -4.16
CA PHE A 9 20.78 18.55 -5.18
C PHE A 9 21.98 18.97 -6.03
N ARG A 10 22.86 18.03 -6.38
CA ARG A 10 23.98 18.19 -7.31
C ARG A 10 24.06 17.01 -8.27
N SER A 11 24.28 17.28 -9.56
CA SER A 11 24.62 16.24 -10.54
C SER A 11 26.11 15.96 -10.46
N LEU A 12 26.51 14.69 -10.31
CA LEU A 12 27.92 14.27 -10.34
C LEU A 12 28.34 13.71 -11.70
N GLY A 13 27.38 13.43 -12.58
CA GLY A 13 27.59 13.00 -13.96
C GLY A 13 26.28 12.84 -14.71
N SER A 14 26.26 11.97 -15.73
CA SER A 14 25.05 11.60 -16.47
C SER A 14 24.15 10.60 -15.73
N THR A 15 24.73 9.78 -14.86
CA THR A 15 24.03 8.69 -14.15
C THR A 15 24.04 8.83 -12.63
N GLU A 16 24.96 9.62 -12.08
CA GLU A 16 25.14 9.80 -10.64
C GLU A 16 24.77 11.21 -10.19
N PHE A 17 24.22 11.28 -8.98
CA PHE A 17 23.83 12.51 -8.32
C PHE A 17 24.09 12.46 -6.82
N GLU A 18 24.08 13.62 -6.20
CA GLU A 18 24.35 13.83 -4.79
C GLU A 18 23.30 14.76 -4.17
N CYS A 19 22.98 14.48 -2.91
CA CYS A 19 22.28 15.42 -2.05
C CYS A 19 23.22 15.83 -0.92
N GLU A 20 23.48 17.13 -0.81
CA GLU A 20 24.21 17.75 0.30
C GLU A 20 23.20 18.34 1.30
N VAL A 21 23.38 18.01 2.56
CA VAL A 21 22.65 18.56 3.70
C VAL A 21 23.63 19.31 4.59
N ARG A 22 23.29 20.54 4.97
CA ARG A 22 24.06 21.37 5.89
C ARG A 22 23.18 21.85 7.04
N SER A 23 23.59 21.60 8.28
CA SER A 23 22.87 22.07 9.46
C SER A 23 23.20 23.53 9.78
N PRO A 24 22.34 24.23 10.56
CA PRO A 24 22.60 25.58 11.05
C PRO A 24 23.96 25.77 11.75
N GLU A 25 24.38 24.79 12.58
CA GLU A 25 25.65 24.81 13.31
C GLU A 25 26.84 24.34 12.47
N GLY A 26 26.62 24.06 11.18
CA GLY A 26 27.68 23.80 10.21
C GLY A 26 28.04 22.33 9.99
N LEU A 27 27.30 21.39 10.59
CA LEU A 27 27.43 19.96 10.26
C LEU A 27 27.05 19.72 8.80
N THR A 28 27.70 18.76 8.16
CA THR A 28 27.51 18.43 6.75
C THR A 28 27.29 16.94 6.55
N MET A 29 26.42 16.59 5.61
CA MET A 29 26.20 15.23 5.14
C MET A 29 25.99 15.23 3.64
N ARG A 30 26.56 14.26 2.94
CA ARG A 30 26.36 14.02 1.51
C ARG A 30 25.91 12.59 1.27
N CYS A 31 24.88 12.42 0.47
CA CYS A 31 24.36 11.14 0.00
C CYS A 31 24.55 11.06 -1.52
N ASN A 32 25.35 10.13 -2.02
CA ASN A 32 25.57 9.96 -3.46
C ASN A 32 25.26 8.53 -3.96
N GLY A 33 24.97 8.43 -5.25
CA GLY A 33 24.70 7.17 -5.94
C GLY A 33 23.96 7.37 -7.26
N ALA A 34 23.52 6.27 -7.85
CA ALA A 34 22.69 6.22 -9.05
C ALA A 34 21.20 6.01 -8.72
N LEU A 35 20.31 6.28 -9.69
CA LEU A 35 18.86 6.16 -9.50
C LEU A 35 18.41 4.75 -9.07
N GLY A 36 19.09 3.72 -9.58
CA GLY A 36 18.80 2.32 -9.30
C GLY A 36 19.30 1.81 -7.95
N ASP A 37 20.16 2.55 -7.25
CA ASP A 37 20.78 2.09 -6.02
C ASP A 37 19.76 2.07 -4.87
N LEU A 38 19.71 0.96 -4.13
CA LEU A 38 18.81 0.82 -2.98
C LEU A 38 19.18 1.80 -1.85
N GLU A 39 20.48 1.90 -1.56
CA GLU A 39 21.03 2.76 -0.51
C GLU A 39 22.08 3.71 -1.08
N PRO A 40 22.16 4.95 -0.58
CA PRO A 40 23.22 5.88 -0.98
C PRO A 40 24.51 5.53 -0.24
N ARG A 41 25.64 5.96 -0.80
CA ARG A 41 26.86 6.12 -0.02
C ARG A 41 26.79 7.45 0.75
N VAL A 42 26.99 7.38 2.06
CA VAL A 42 26.91 8.51 2.98
C VAL A 42 28.31 8.98 3.37
N LEU A 43 28.53 10.30 3.32
CA LEU A 43 29.79 10.96 3.67
C LEU A 43 29.50 12.20 4.53
N GLY A 44 30.47 12.62 5.36
CA GLY A 44 30.35 13.83 6.19
C GLY A 44 30.35 13.51 7.69
N ASP A 45 29.70 14.36 8.47
CA ASP A 45 29.65 14.27 9.92
C ASP A 45 28.69 13.16 10.39
N ASP A 46 29.16 12.29 11.29
CA ASP A 46 28.39 11.16 11.81
C ASP A 46 27.07 11.57 12.48
N ALA A 47 27.04 12.74 13.12
CA ALA A 47 25.85 13.26 13.78
C ALA A 47 24.64 13.39 12.83
N LEU A 48 24.89 13.70 11.55
CA LEU A 48 23.87 13.71 10.49
C LEU A 48 23.83 12.36 9.75
N GLY A 49 25.00 11.81 9.41
CA GLY A 49 25.12 10.60 8.58
C GLY A 49 24.59 9.32 9.21
N THR A 50 24.54 9.24 10.54
CA THR A 50 23.99 8.09 11.27
C THR A 50 22.48 8.19 11.54
N ASN A 51 21.84 9.31 11.20
CA ASN A 51 20.40 9.48 11.36
C ASN A 51 19.65 8.87 10.16
N PRO A 52 18.97 7.71 10.30
CA PRO A 52 18.40 7.02 9.15
C PRO A 52 17.29 7.81 8.47
N ALA A 53 16.40 8.46 9.24
CA ALA A 53 15.34 9.29 8.66
C ALA A 53 15.90 10.46 7.84
N LEU A 54 17.00 11.08 8.28
CA LEU A 54 17.67 12.13 7.51
C LEU A 54 18.24 11.59 6.21
N VAL A 55 19.02 10.50 6.26
CA VAL A 55 19.62 9.86 5.08
C VAL A 55 18.55 9.44 4.09
N HIS A 56 17.50 8.75 4.54
CA HIS A 56 16.40 8.29 3.68
C HIS A 56 15.66 9.47 3.02
N ASN A 57 15.36 10.54 3.75
CA ASN A 57 14.69 11.71 3.16
C ASN A 57 15.62 12.50 2.22
N ALA A 58 16.91 12.64 2.56
CA ALA A 58 17.88 13.29 1.69
C ALA A 58 18.06 12.51 0.37
N TRP A 59 18.12 11.18 0.44
CA TRP A 59 18.24 10.32 -0.73
C TRP A 59 16.97 10.28 -1.59
N ALA A 60 15.80 10.19 -0.96
CA ALA A 60 14.53 10.27 -1.66
C ALA A 60 14.37 11.62 -2.36
N PHE A 61 14.70 12.73 -1.69
CA PHE A 61 14.76 14.05 -2.33
C PHE A 61 15.64 14.02 -3.59
N ALA A 62 16.86 13.47 -3.49
CA ALA A 62 17.79 13.42 -4.62
C ALA A 62 17.20 12.66 -5.83
N LYS A 63 16.60 11.50 -5.58
CA LYS A 63 15.95 10.68 -6.63
C LYS A 63 14.75 11.39 -7.27
N HIS A 64 13.88 11.98 -6.46
CA HIS A 64 12.71 12.68 -6.97
C HIS A 64 13.08 13.98 -7.70
N ASP A 65 14.09 14.72 -7.24
CA ASP A 65 14.59 15.92 -7.93
C ASP A 65 15.24 15.56 -9.27
N HIS A 66 16.02 14.46 -9.32
CA HIS A 66 16.55 13.92 -10.57
C HIS A 66 15.42 13.61 -11.57
N LEU A 67 14.37 12.89 -11.13
CA LEU A 67 13.22 12.54 -11.99
C LEU A 67 12.39 13.77 -12.41
N ASP A 68 12.21 14.78 -11.55
CA ASP A 68 11.58 16.04 -11.96
C ASP A 68 12.43 16.80 -13.01
N ARG A 69 13.75 16.59 -13.04
CA ARG A 69 14.63 17.22 -14.05
C ARG A 69 14.66 16.46 -15.36
N THR A 70 14.56 15.13 -15.34
CA THR A 70 14.73 14.28 -16.54
C THR A 70 13.42 13.92 -17.24
N LEU A 71 12.30 13.83 -16.52
CA LEU A 71 11.02 13.44 -17.11
C LEU A 71 10.41 14.57 -17.97
N PRO A 72 9.68 14.23 -19.05
CA PRO A 72 8.86 15.19 -19.80
C PRO A 72 7.82 15.87 -18.91
N GLU A 73 7.37 17.07 -19.30
CA GLU A 73 6.33 17.78 -18.56
C GLU A 73 5.01 17.00 -18.56
N GLY A 74 4.43 16.79 -17.37
CA GLY A 74 3.26 15.94 -17.20
C GLY A 74 2.95 15.66 -15.74
N ALA A 75 1.92 14.83 -15.50
CA ALA A 75 1.46 14.48 -14.16
C ALA A 75 2.52 13.75 -13.32
N GLU A 76 3.29 12.86 -13.95
CA GLU A 76 4.36 12.11 -13.31
C GLU A 76 5.47 13.05 -12.81
N ARG A 77 5.97 13.93 -13.68
CA ARG A 77 6.95 14.97 -13.32
C ARG A 77 6.46 15.86 -12.16
N LYS A 78 5.21 16.32 -12.22
CA LYS A 78 4.60 17.12 -11.14
C LYS A 78 4.59 16.37 -9.82
N SER A 79 4.24 15.08 -9.84
CA SER A 79 4.27 14.21 -8.66
C SER A 79 5.68 14.11 -8.07
N HIS A 80 6.72 13.91 -8.91
CA HIS A 80 8.11 13.90 -8.44
C HIS A 80 8.53 15.23 -7.83
N ARG A 81 8.12 16.37 -8.39
CA ARG A 81 8.39 17.70 -7.81
C ARG A 81 7.80 17.86 -6.41
N GLU A 82 6.55 17.47 -6.24
CA GLU A 82 5.87 17.56 -4.94
C GLU A 82 6.55 16.65 -3.89
N GLN A 83 6.92 15.43 -4.29
CA GLN A 83 7.65 14.48 -3.44
C GLN A 83 9.05 14.99 -3.07
N ALA A 84 9.80 15.54 -4.03
CA ALA A 84 11.11 16.15 -3.79
C ALA A 84 11.02 17.28 -2.76
N SER A 85 10.06 18.20 -2.92
CA SER A 85 9.83 19.30 -1.98
C SER A 85 9.51 18.81 -0.55
N ALA A 86 8.66 17.79 -0.43
CA ALA A 86 8.29 17.21 0.86
C ALA A 86 9.48 16.56 1.57
N HIS A 87 10.27 15.77 0.84
CA HIS A 87 11.48 15.13 1.37
C HIS A 87 12.55 16.14 1.75
N ARG A 88 12.77 17.16 0.93
CA ARG A 88 13.70 18.26 1.20
C ARG A 88 13.36 18.97 2.52
N LYS A 89 12.08 19.31 2.71
CA LYS A 89 11.61 19.98 3.93
C LYS A 89 11.78 19.09 5.17
N THR A 90 11.54 17.80 5.03
CA THR A 90 11.72 16.83 6.11
C THR A 90 13.19 16.65 6.48
N ALA A 91 14.07 16.49 5.49
CA ALA A 91 15.51 16.39 5.69
C ALA A 91 16.07 17.65 6.38
N ALA A 92 15.72 18.84 5.87
CA ALA A 92 16.12 20.11 6.50
C ALA A 92 15.64 20.19 7.95
N GLY A 93 14.36 19.86 8.19
CA GLY A 93 13.78 19.87 9.53
C GLY A 93 14.46 18.89 10.50
N ILE A 94 14.90 17.71 10.05
CA ILE A 94 15.63 16.77 10.92
C ILE A 94 17.04 17.30 11.21
N ALA A 95 17.74 17.82 10.20
CA ALA A 95 19.09 18.38 10.37
C ALA A 95 19.11 19.53 11.40
N GLU A 96 18.10 20.40 11.39
CA GLU A 96 17.96 21.46 12.40
C GLU A 96 17.73 20.96 13.83
N LEU A 97 17.24 19.72 13.99
CA LEU A 97 17.00 19.13 15.31
C LEU A 97 18.19 18.37 15.84
N VAL A 98 19.04 17.83 14.95
CA VAL A 98 20.30 17.19 15.36
C VAL A 98 21.18 18.18 16.12
N ASP A 99 21.28 19.42 15.65
CA ASP A 99 22.01 20.51 16.32
C ASP A 99 21.48 20.82 17.73
N LYS A 100 20.25 20.43 18.04
CA LYS A 100 19.55 20.74 19.30
C LYS A 100 19.46 19.55 20.23
N LEU A 101 20.19 18.47 19.99
CA LEU A 101 20.14 17.26 20.83
C LEU A 101 20.73 17.52 22.23
N GLY A 102 19.92 17.28 23.26
CA GLY A 102 20.36 17.26 24.65
C GLY A 102 20.88 15.89 25.07
N THR A 103 21.21 15.75 26.36
CA THR A 103 21.71 14.52 26.97
C THR A 103 20.61 13.66 27.59
N ALA A 104 19.46 14.24 27.94
CA ALA A 104 18.36 13.49 28.53
C ALA A 104 17.71 12.58 27.48
N SER A 105 17.49 11.32 27.82
CA SER A 105 16.78 10.35 26.99
C SER A 105 15.61 9.71 27.73
N LYS A 106 14.70 9.12 26.97
CA LYS A 106 13.62 8.28 27.48
C LYS A 106 13.49 7.05 26.60
N ASN A 107 13.51 5.86 27.20
CA ASN A 107 13.25 4.60 26.50
C ASN A 107 11.75 4.37 26.33
N SER A 108 11.26 4.27 25.09
CA SER A 108 9.84 4.05 24.81
C SER A 108 9.60 3.57 23.38
N TRP A 109 8.36 3.21 23.05
CA TRP A 109 7.96 2.84 21.69
C TRP A 109 7.84 4.03 20.77
N CYS A 110 8.45 3.94 19.59
CA CYS A 110 8.41 4.97 18.56
C CYS A 110 7.31 4.71 17.53
N SER A 111 6.33 5.62 17.39
CA SER A 111 5.30 5.49 16.34
C SER A 111 5.79 5.71 14.90
N ALA A 112 7.07 6.07 14.69
CA ALA A 112 7.62 6.27 13.36
C ALA A 112 8.25 5.00 12.78
N CYS A 113 9.00 4.24 13.60
CA CYS A 113 9.64 2.99 13.18
C CYS A 113 9.06 1.74 13.84
N PHE A 114 8.14 1.92 14.81
CA PHE A 114 7.56 0.86 15.62
C PHE A 114 8.56 0.04 16.43
N THR A 115 9.73 0.60 16.72
CA THR A 115 10.76 -0.01 17.57
C THR A 115 10.77 0.66 18.94
N ARG A 116 11.04 -0.12 19.99
CA ARG A 116 11.34 0.40 21.32
C ARG A 116 12.80 0.86 21.35
N SER A 117 13.00 2.16 21.55
CA SER A 117 14.32 2.80 21.44
C SER A 117 14.42 3.92 22.46
N ASP A 118 15.64 4.40 22.68
CA ASP A 118 15.85 5.67 23.35
C ASP A 118 15.41 6.83 22.44
N HIS A 119 14.80 7.83 23.08
CA HIS A 119 14.40 9.09 22.48
C HIS A 119 15.17 10.21 23.16
N ARG A 120 16.10 10.85 22.46
CA ARG A 120 16.89 11.97 23.00
C ARG A 120 16.10 13.25 22.95
N ARG A 121 16.01 13.92 24.09
CA ARG A 121 15.30 15.19 24.25
C ARG A 121 16.08 16.31 23.59
N LEU A 122 15.37 17.23 22.96
CA LEU A 122 15.95 18.46 22.44
C LEU A 122 16.18 19.49 23.56
N THR A 123 17.30 20.21 23.51
CA THR A 123 17.67 21.29 24.46
C THR A 123 16.69 22.45 24.40
N GLN A 124 16.14 22.70 23.21
CA GLN A 124 15.05 23.65 22.97
C GLN A 124 13.89 22.92 22.31
N GLY A 125 12.72 22.96 22.95
CA GLY A 125 11.48 22.43 22.39
C GLY A 125 10.93 23.33 21.28
N PHE A 126 9.93 22.83 20.56
CA PHE A 126 9.13 23.68 19.67
C PHE A 126 8.00 24.32 20.47
N GLY A 127 8.21 25.55 20.94
CA GLY A 127 7.30 26.20 21.88
C GLY A 127 7.34 25.53 23.25
N THR A 128 6.19 25.27 23.86
CA THR A 128 6.08 24.75 25.24
C THR A 128 6.18 23.22 25.36
N MET A 129 6.11 22.49 24.24
CA MET A 129 6.05 21.02 24.24
C MET A 129 7.44 20.40 24.08
N PRO A 130 7.84 19.45 24.97
CA PRO A 130 9.07 18.69 24.79
C PRO A 130 9.06 17.91 23.47
N ALA A 131 10.18 17.97 22.75
CA ALA A 131 10.40 17.24 21.52
C ALA A 131 11.65 16.36 21.65
N TYR A 132 11.66 15.26 20.91
CA TYR A 132 12.70 14.25 20.96
C TYR A 132 13.07 13.77 19.55
N LEU A 133 14.26 13.22 19.38
CA LEU A 133 14.63 12.39 18.22
C LEU A 133 14.73 10.93 18.68
N CYS A 134 14.10 10.02 17.95
CA CYS A 134 14.28 8.58 18.14
C CYS A 134 15.71 8.19 17.74
N GLU A 135 16.46 7.50 18.59
CA GLU A 135 17.82 7.07 18.25
C GLU A 135 17.85 5.96 17.19
N SER A 136 16.85 5.06 17.17
CA SER A 136 16.79 3.97 16.20
C SER A 136 16.51 4.41 14.78
N CYS A 137 15.63 5.40 14.57
CA CYS A 137 15.22 5.82 13.22
C CYS A 137 15.48 7.29 12.93
N GLY A 138 15.88 8.10 13.90
CA GLY A 138 16.16 9.52 13.71
C GLY A 138 14.93 10.40 13.53
N SER A 139 13.72 9.84 13.63
CA SER A 139 12.47 10.60 13.44
C SER A 139 12.15 11.49 14.64
N PRO A 140 11.61 12.69 14.41
CA PRO A 140 11.14 13.55 15.48
C PRO A 140 9.88 12.98 16.13
N THR A 141 9.84 13.04 17.46
CA THR A 141 8.78 12.46 18.30
C THR A 141 8.42 13.36 19.47
N LEU A 142 7.26 13.09 20.06
CA LEU A 142 6.83 13.66 21.35
C LEU A 142 6.05 12.62 22.14
N GLY A 143 5.83 12.86 23.43
CA GLY A 143 4.97 12.00 24.24
C GLY A 143 3.54 11.94 23.68
N CYS A 144 2.95 10.73 23.69
CA CYS A 144 1.55 10.54 23.34
C CYS A 144 0.64 11.31 24.32
N ALA A 145 -0.36 12.00 23.78
CA ALA A 145 -1.34 12.74 24.57
C ALA A 145 -2.42 11.84 25.21
N GLY A 146 -2.34 10.52 25.01
CA GLY A 146 -3.23 9.56 25.65
C GLY A 146 -3.01 9.52 27.18
N PRO A 147 -4.06 9.59 28.01
CA PRO A 147 -3.91 9.53 29.46
C PRO A 147 -3.13 8.29 29.91
N GLY A 148 -2.06 8.49 30.70
CA GLY A 148 -1.21 7.40 31.19
C GLY A 148 -0.36 6.68 30.13
N CYS A 149 -0.38 7.13 28.87
CA CYS A 149 0.39 6.50 27.80
C CYS A 149 1.86 6.95 27.83
N ALA A 150 2.78 6.01 27.91
CA ALA A 150 4.22 6.29 27.88
C ALA A 150 4.82 6.33 26.46
N ASN A 151 4.08 5.86 25.46
CA ASN A 151 4.53 5.69 24.07
C ASN A 151 4.74 7.03 23.36
N MET A 152 5.59 7.04 22.32
CA MET A 152 5.98 8.25 21.60
C MET A 152 5.19 8.37 20.31
N ALA A 153 4.53 9.51 20.12
CA ALA A 153 3.85 9.89 18.89
C ALA A 153 4.82 10.51 17.88
N THR A 154 4.52 10.36 16.59
CA THR A 154 5.28 11.05 15.53
C THR A 154 5.06 12.56 15.64
N ARG A 155 6.15 13.31 15.59
CA ARG A 155 6.13 14.77 15.61
C ARG A 155 6.23 15.32 14.18
N GLY A 156 5.54 16.42 13.93
CA GLY A 156 5.75 17.25 12.75
C GLY A 156 6.66 18.45 13.05
N PHE A 157 7.13 19.15 12.02
CA PHE A 157 7.99 20.33 12.19
C PHE A 157 7.21 21.60 12.54
N ALA A 158 5.88 21.61 12.36
CA ALA A 158 5.04 22.75 12.74
C ALA A 158 4.67 22.78 14.24
N ALA A 159 4.08 23.91 14.63
CA ALA A 159 3.43 24.06 15.92
C ALA A 159 2.39 22.94 16.14
N VAL A 160 2.37 22.38 17.34
CA VAL A 160 1.41 21.34 17.72
C VAL A 160 0.18 22.03 18.28
N LEU A 161 -0.80 22.25 17.40
CA LEU A 161 -2.08 22.87 17.76
C LEU A 161 -3.12 21.85 18.22
N VAL A 162 -2.88 20.55 18.00
CA VAL A 162 -3.77 19.45 18.37
C VAL A 162 -3.01 18.35 19.08
N PRO A 163 -3.62 17.66 20.07
CA PRO A 163 -3.04 16.49 20.71
C PRO A 163 -2.52 15.47 19.69
N ARG A 164 -1.32 14.94 19.93
CA ARG A 164 -0.72 13.89 19.08
C ARG A 164 -0.74 12.56 19.82
N TYR A 165 -1.19 11.54 19.12
CA TYR A 165 -1.37 10.20 19.65
C TYR A 165 -0.37 9.23 19.02
N CYS A 166 0.06 8.21 19.78
CA CYS A 166 0.89 7.13 19.26
C CYS A 166 0.12 6.23 18.29
N ALA A 167 0.83 5.37 17.57
CA ALA A 167 0.28 4.47 16.55
C ALA A 167 -0.90 3.62 17.05
N GLU A 168 -0.84 3.10 18.29
CA GLU A 168 -1.95 2.35 18.91
C GLU A 168 -3.19 3.23 19.09
N HIS A 169 -3.04 4.44 19.65
CA HIS A 169 -4.15 5.36 19.88
C HIS A 169 -4.67 6.02 18.58
N ARG A 170 -3.97 5.80 17.45
CA ARG A 170 -4.42 6.14 16.10
C ARG A 170 -5.06 4.96 15.36
N HIS A 171 -5.02 3.75 15.95
CA HIS A 171 -5.40 2.50 15.28
C HIS A 171 -4.60 2.24 13.99
N GLU A 172 -3.32 2.64 13.98
CA GLU A 172 -2.40 2.28 12.89
C GLU A 172 -1.85 0.87 13.06
N ILE A 173 -1.66 0.44 14.31
CA ILE A 173 -1.27 -0.93 14.67
C ILE A 173 -2.14 -1.41 15.84
N PRO A 174 -2.37 -2.73 15.99
CA PRO A 174 -3.15 -3.31 17.09
C PRO A 174 -2.56 -3.04 18.48
N GLY A 175 -1.23 -3.11 18.58
CA GLY A 175 -0.41 -2.89 19.78
C GLY A 175 1.06 -2.91 19.39
N PHE A 176 1.97 -2.21 20.09
CA PHE A 176 3.39 -2.20 19.70
C PHE A 176 4.05 -3.56 19.85
N GLU A 177 3.86 -4.19 21.01
CA GLU A 177 4.34 -5.55 21.30
C GLU A 177 3.65 -6.55 20.36
N LYS A 178 2.32 -6.44 20.23
CA LYS A 178 1.50 -7.31 19.41
C LYS A 178 1.85 -7.25 17.93
N ALA A 179 2.12 -6.07 17.37
CA ALA A 179 2.36 -5.87 15.94
C ALA A 179 3.60 -6.59 15.39
N SER A 180 4.54 -6.95 16.27
CA SER A 180 5.75 -7.71 15.94
C SER A 180 5.68 -9.18 16.34
N ALA A 181 4.60 -9.63 16.98
CA ALA A 181 4.41 -11.00 17.41
C ALA A 181 3.80 -11.88 16.30
N SER A 182 4.13 -13.17 16.34
CA SER A 182 3.31 -14.19 15.67
C SER A 182 2.04 -14.44 16.48
N PHE A 183 0.98 -14.91 15.82
CA PHE A 183 -0.29 -15.25 16.46
C PHE A 183 -0.64 -16.73 16.34
N GLY A 184 0.32 -17.57 15.95
CA GLY A 184 0.12 -19.01 15.88
C GLY A 184 -0.69 -19.44 14.65
N SER A 185 -1.95 -19.82 14.86
CA SER A 185 -2.80 -20.38 13.80
C SER A 185 -3.48 -19.29 12.98
N LEU A 186 -3.78 -19.57 11.72
CA LEU A 186 -4.40 -18.58 10.83
C LEU A 186 -5.79 -18.16 11.32
N GLU A 187 -6.50 -19.00 12.06
CA GLU A 187 -7.80 -18.74 12.68
C GLU A 187 -7.76 -17.61 13.70
N ASP A 188 -6.62 -17.41 14.36
CA ASP A 188 -6.45 -16.43 15.45
C ASP A 188 -6.16 -15.02 14.94
N TYR A 189 -6.16 -14.83 13.61
CA TYR A 189 -5.84 -13.54 12.99
C TYR A 189 -6.82 -12.42 13.39
N HIS A 190 -8.07 -12.76 13.72
CA HIS A 190 -9.06 -11.78 14.19
C HIS A 190 -8.65 -11.18 15.52
N GLU A 191 -8.25 -12.03 16.48
CA GLU A 191 -7.74 -11.56 17.77
C GLU A 191 -6.50 -10.71 17.55
N PHE A 192 -5.60 -11.09 16.64
CA PHE A 192 -4.43 -10.26 16.31
C PHE A 192 -4.80 -8.84 15.85
N LEU A 193 -5.90 -8.67 15.12
CA LEU A 193 -6.33 -7.37 14.60
C LEU A 193 -7.05 -6.50 15.64
N ASP A 194 -7.42 -7.04 16.80
CA ASP A 194 -8.05 -6.27 17.86
C ASP A 194 -7.07 -5.26 18.48
N PHE A 195 -7.51 -4.00 18.54
CA PHE A 195 -6.73 -2.91 19.09
C PHE A 195 -6.74 -2.93 20.61
N GLU A 196 -5.55 -2.98 21.22
CA GLU A 196 -5.37 -2.97 22.68
C GLU A 196 -5.74 -1.62 23.31
N ARG A 197 -5.74 -0.55 22.49
CA ARG A 197 -6.02 0.82 22.91
C ARG A 197 -7.21 1.40 22.13
N ARG A 198 -7.90 2.34 22.77
CA ARG A 198 -9.00 3.10 22.14
C ARG A 198 -8.45 4.08 21.10
N ASN A 199 -9.24 4.37 20.07
CA ASN A 199 -8.89 5.36 19.06
C ASN A 199 -9.10 6.80 19.57
N LEU A 200 -8.11 7.33 20.30
CA LEU A 200 -8.17 8.69 20.82
C LEU A 200 -8.04 9.74 19.71
N ALA A 201 -7.38 9.41 18.60
CA ALA A 201 -7.28 10.30 17.46
C ALA A 201 -8.64 10.52 16.77
N LEU A 202 -9.38 9.44 16.54
CA LEU A 202 -10.75 9.50 16.03
C LEU A 202 -11.67 10.18 17.03
N GLY A 203 -11.59 9.82 18.31
CA GLY A 203 -12.39 10.46 19.37
C GLY A 203 -12.18 11.97 19.44
N SER A 204 -10.93 12.44 19.36
CA SER A 204 -10.60 13.87 19.33
C SER A 204 -11.14 14.56 18.08
N ARG A 205 -11.07 13.89 16.92
CA ARG A 205 -11.60 14.42 15.66
C ARG A 205 -13.11 14.55 15.70
N VAL A 206 -13.81 13.53 16.19
CA VAL A 206 -15.27 13.53 16.34
C VAL A 206 -15.70 14.60 17.34
N ALA A 207 -15.07 14.67 18.52
CA ALA A 207 -15.37 15.68 19.54
C ALA A 207 -15.16 17.11 19.02
N ALA A 208 -14.08 17.38 18.29
CA ALA A 208 -13.84 18.68 17.68
C ALA A 208 -14.94 19.06 16.67
N ILE A 209 -15.40 18.11 15.85
CA ILE A 209 -16.52 18.33 14.92
C ILE A 209 -17.82 18.58 15.69
N SER A 210 -18.11 17.80 16.73
CA SER A 210 -19.31 17.93 17.56
C SER A 210 -19.38 19.27 18.30
N VAL A 211 -18.26 19.77 18.83
CA VAL A 211 -18.19 21.09 19.47
C VAL A 211 -18.44 22.21 18.46
N LEU A 212 -17.92 22.07 17.23
CA LEU A 212 -18.17 23.03 16.15
C LEU A 212 -19.64 23.03 15.69
N SER A 213 -20.30 21.87 15.64
CA SER A 213 -21.72 21.79 15.28
C SER A 213 -22.67 22.19 16.42
N ALA A 214 -22.27 22.04 17.68
CA ALA A 214 -23.01 22.56 18.84
C ALA A 214 -22.78 24.07 19.07
N GLY A 215 -21.67 24.63 18.56
CA GLY A 215 -21.22 26.01 18.75
C GLY A 215 -21.90 27.08 17.88
N ALA A 216 -23.11 26.82 17.37
CA ALA A 216 -23.93 27.87 16.75
C ALA A 216 -24.75 28.68 17.78
N LEU A 217 -24.72 28.34 19.08
CA LEU A 217 -25.61 28.96 20.10
C LEU A 217 -24.96 29.30 21.46
N ALA A 218 -23.69 29.70 21.52
CA ALA A 218 -23.12 30.24 22.76
C ALA A 218 -22.19 31.44 22.51
N THR A 219 -22.80 32.62 22.66
CA THR A 219 -22.25 33.96 22.94
C THR A 219 -20.72 34.14 23.05
N GLY A 220 -20.15 34.97 22.16
CA GLY A 220 -19.29 36.09 22.59
C GLY A 220 -17.76 35.96 22.59
N ALA A 221 -17.14 34.90 22.05
CA ALA A 221 -15.67 34.84 21.91
C ALA A 221 -15.26 34.43 20.49
N PHE A 222 -15.35 35.38 19.54
CA PHE A 222 -14.87 35.21 18.18
C PHE A 222 -13.36 35.47 18.12
N PHE A 223 -12.54 34.49 18.50
CA PHE A 223 -11.14 34.45 18.11
C PHE A 223 -10.82 33.12 17.43
N ALA A 224 -10.60 33.22 16.12
CA ALA A 224 -10.08 32.21 15.19
C ALA A 224 -10.96 30.95 14.94
N ALA A 225 -12.14 31.15 14.35
CA ALA A 225 -12.78 30.09 13.55
C ALA A 225 -12.43 30.30 12.06
N PRO A 226 -11.65 29.42 11.41
CA PRO A 226 -11.56 29.44 9.95
C PRO A 226 -12.92 29.06 9.37
N ALA A 227 -13.49 29.96 8.57
CA ALA A 227 -14.80 29.81 7.95
C ALA A 227 -14.91 28.48 7.18
N ILE A 228 -15.87 27.66 7.58
CA ILE A 228 -16.19 26.39 6.95
C ILE A 228 -17.01 26.68 5.69
N GLY A 229 -16.32 26.67 4.55
CA GLY A 229 -16.91 26.67 3.23
C GLY A 229 -16.08 25.79 2.30
N GLY A 230 -16.44 24.49 2.20
CA GLY A 230 -16.00 23.64 1.09
C GLY A 230 -14.71 22.82 1.23
N ALA A 231 -14.18 22.58 2.44
CA ALA A 231 -12.92 21.84 2.57
C ALA A 231 -12.84 20.94 3.82
N ILE A 232 -13.47 19.76 3.75
CA ILE A 232 -13.28 18.66 4.72
C ILE A 232 -11.87 18.01 4.56
N GLY A 233 -11.08 18.44 3.58
CA GLY A 233 -9.68 18.05 3.38
C GLY A 233 -8.61 19.06 3.86
N SER A 234 -8.97 20.29 4.23
CA SER A 234 -7.99 21.39 4.44
C SER A 234 -7.54 21.62 5.88
N LEU A 235 -8.15 20.98 6.88
CA LEU A 235 -7.63 21.01 8.26
C LEU A 235 -6.28 20.25 8.40
N SER A 236 -5.85 19.58 7.33
CA SER A 236 -4.50 19.01 7.17
C SER A 236 -3.46 20.03 6.70
N ILE A 237 -3.87 21.21 6.21
CA ILE A 237 -3.02 22.13 5.44
C ILE A 237 -2.47 23.30 6.28
N ALA A 238 -3.12 23.67 7.39
CA ALA A 238 -2.74 24.87 8.16
C ALA A 238 -1.69 24.65 9.27
N GLY A 239 -1.19 23.43 9.48
CA GLY A 239 -0.20 23.16 10.54
C GLY A 239 0.67 21.95 10.20
N GLY A 240 1.78 22.20 9.51
CA GLY A 240 2.74 21.24 8.94
C GLY A 240 3.28 20.14 9.89
N GLY A 241 2.42 19.19 10.20
CA GLY A 241 2.77 17.91 10.79
C GLY A 241 2.07 16.81 10.03
N TYR A 242 2.54 16.57 8.81
CA TYR A 242 2.05 15.52 7.94
C TYR A 242 2.46 14.11 8.42
N THR A 243 3.26 13.93 9.47
CA THR A 243 3.89 12.62 9.76
C THR A 243 2.99 11.55 10.40
N GLY A 244 1.69 11.77 10.56
CA GLY A 244 0.72 10.71 10.92
C GLY A 244 0.05 10.14 9.68
N ALA A 245 -0.57 11.02 8.89
CA ALA A 245 -1.12 10.67 7.59
C ALA A 245 -0.02 10.42 6.55
N ALA A 246 1.21 10.89 6.71
CA ALA A 246 2.33 10.72 5.78
C ALA A 246 3.41 9.75 6.27
N ALA A 247 3.30 9.17 7.46
CA ALA A 247 3.97 7.90 7.76
C ALA A 247 3.07 6.73 7.30
N SER A 248 1.77 6.81 7.57
CA SER A 248 0.77 5.96 6.91
C SER A 248 0.65 6.25 5.41
N SER A 249 0.90 7.47 4.92
CA SER A 249 1.13 7.76 3.49
C SER A 249 2.60 7.72 3.10
N TYR A 250 3.55 7.32 3.94
CA TYR A 250 4.84 6.84 3.43
C TYR A 250 4.65 5.37 3.09
N GLY A 251 4.04 4.58 3.99
CA GLY A 251 3.49 3.26 3.68
C GLY A 251 2.57 3.30 2.46
N LEU A 252 1.46 4.06 2.48
CA LEU A 252 0.52 4.15 1.34
C LEU A 252 1.09 4.87 0.10
N ALA A 253 1.99 5.86 0.21
CA ALA A 253 2.59 6.46 -1.00
C ALA A 253 3.67 5.57 -1.62
N LEU A 254 4.39 4.77 -0.81
CA LEU A 254 5.32 3.75 -1.30
C LEU A 254 4.52 2.53 -1.85
N LEU A 255 3.34 2.24 -1.30
CA LEU A 255 2.49 1.08 -1.62
C LEU A 255 1.38 1.34 -2.65
N GLY A 256 1.56 2.27 -3.59
CA GLY A 256 0.73 2.31 -4.80
C GLY A 256 -0.14 3.56 -5.00
N GLY A 257 0.50 4.74 -5.00
CA GLY A 257 -0.10 6.00 -5.38
C GLY A 257 -0.36 6.88 -4.17
N GLY A 258 0.25 8.07 -4.19
CA GLY A 258 0.32 9.01 -3.07
C GLY A 258 -0.97 9.22 -2.29
N SER A 259 -0.82 9.76 -1.08
CA SER A 259 -1.92 10.21 -0.22
C SER A 259 -3.04 10.84 -1.05
N LEU A 260 -4.30 10.57 -0.70
CA LEU A 260 -5.49 11.18 -1.32
C LEU A 260 -5.45 12.72 -1.43
N ALA A 261 -4.52 13.38 -0.74
CA ALA A 261 -4.25 14.82 -0.82
C ALA A 261 -3.31 15.26 -1.95
N ALA A 262 -2.59 14.35 -2.63
CA ALA A 262 -1.51 14.66 -3.59
C ALA A 262 -1.74 14.11 -5.01
N GLY A 263 -3.01 14.00 -5.46
CA GLY A 263 -3.32 13.69 -6.86
C GLY A 263 -2.81 12.32 -7.32
N GLY A 264 -3.44 11.25 -6.82
CA GLY A 264 -3.17 9.88 -7.26
C GLY A 264 -3.47 9.67 -8.75
N LEU A 265 -2.41 9.60 -9.56
CA LEU A 265 -2.38 9.03 -10.90
C LEU A 265 -1.35 7.90 -10.86
N GLY A 266 -1.83 6.65 -10.97
CA GLY A 266 -1.01 5.44 -10.86
C GLY A 266 -0.07 5.25 -12.04
N MET A 267 0.79 4.21 -11.94
CA MET A 267 1.18 3.25 -12.98
C MET A 267 2.47 2.47 -12.57
N ALA A 268 2.40 1.67 -11.48
CA ALA A 268 3.42 0.64 -11.16
C ALA A 268 2.88 -0.45 -10.21
N GLY A 269 1.57 -0.74 -10.27
CA GLY A 269 0.81 -1.29 -9.14
C GLY A 269 1.07 -2.72 -8.67
N GLY A 270 1.92 -3.52 -9.33
CA GLY A 270 2.23 -4.88 -8.86
C GLY A 270 3.53 -4.92 -8.05
N THR A 271 4.65 -4.62 -8.71
CA THR A 271 5.99 -4.65 -8.12
C THR A 271 6.22 -3.53 -7.11
N ALA A 272 5.63 -2.33 -7.29
CA ALA A 272 5.76 -1.26 -6.29
C ALA A 272 5.03 -1.61 -4.99
N VAL A 273 3.87 -2.26 -5.08
CA VAL A 273 3.08 -2.71 -3.93
C VAL A 273 3.81 -3.82 -3.15
N VAL A 274 4.42 -4.78 -3.86
CA VAL A 274 5.24 -5.85 -3.25
C VAL A 274 6.53 -5.29 -2.63
N ALA A 275 7.27 -4.44 -3.37
CA ALA A 275 8.55 -3.89 -2.92
C ALA A 275 8.41 -3.06 -1.65
N ALA A 276 7.30 -2.35 -1.48
CA ALA A 276 7.12 -1.43 -0.36
C ALA A 276 6.76 -2.11 0.98
N VAL A 277 6.39 -3.40 0.99
CA VAL A 277 6.32 -4.22 2.24
C VAL A 277 7.56 -5.13 2.39
N GLY A 278 8.43 -5.13 1.38
CA GLY A 278 9.61 -5.98 1.30
C GLY A 278 10.53 -5.84 2.52
N GLY A 279 10.79 -6.95 3.22
CA GLY A 279 11.70 -7.00 4.38
C GLY A 279 11.09 -6.59 5.72
N ALA A 280 9.86 -6.04 5.74
CA ALA A 280 9.16 -5.60 6.95
C ALA A 280 7.95 -6.49 7.32
N LEU A 281 7.64 -7.50 6.50
CA LEU A 281 6.61 -8.50 6.77
C LEU A 281 6.88 -9.25 8.08
N GLY A 282 5.82 -9.54 8.83
CA GLY A 282 5.91 -10.11 10.17
C GLY A 282 6.28 -9.10 11.26
N GLY A 283 6.91 -7.97 10.93
CA GLY A 283 7.23 -6.88 11.85
C GLY A 283 6.18 -5.77 11.89
N ALA A 284 6.24 -4.90 12.90
CA ALA A 284 5.21 -3.89 13.13
C ALA A 284 4.94 -2.93 11.94
N LEU A 285 5.93 -2.63 11.11
CA LEU A 285 5.74 -1.90 9.85
C LEU A 285 4.78 -2.65 8.91
N GLY A 286 5.01 -3.94 8.67
CA GLY A 286 4.09 -4.79 7.91
C GLY A 286 2.71 -4.91 8.58
N SER A 287 2.64 -4.90 9.91
CA SER A 287 1.36 -4.89 10.64
C SER A 287 0.55 -3.65 10.31
N SER A 288 1.19 -2.47 10.27
CA SER A 288 0.47 -1.22 10.00
C SER A 288 -0.18 -1.20 8.62
N VAL A 289 0.49 -1.81 7.65
CA VAL A 289 -0.01 -1.99 6.28
C VAL A 289 -1.17 -2.96 6.26
N THR A 290 -1.01 -4.15 6.87
CA THR A 290 -2.06 -5.17 6.95
C THR A 290 -3.31 -4.61 7.64
N THR A 291 -3.16 -3.95 8.78
CA THR A 291 -4.25 -3.31 9.52
C THR A 291 -4.95 -2.24 8.69
N ALA A 292 -4.21 -1.41 7.95
CA ALA A 292 -4.80 -0.39 7.08
C ALA A 292 -5.63 -1.00 5.94
N TYR A 293 -5.14 -2.06 5.30
CA TYR A 293 -5.86 -2.71 4.20
C TYR A 293 -7.12 -3.44 4.65
N ILE A 294 -7.02 -4.24 5.71
CA ILE A 294 -8.20 -4.92 6.29
C ILE A 294 -9.20 -3.90 6.85
N GLY A 295 -8.69 -2.82 7.45
CA GLY A 295 -9.51 -1.71 7.93
C GLY A 295 -10.29 -1.01 6.82
N ALA A 296 -9.69 -0.87 5.63
CA ALA A 296 -10.28 -0.23 4.46
C ALA A 296 -11.26 -1.14 3.69
N ASP A 297 -11.05 -2.46 3.72
CA ASP A 297 -11.94 -3.44 3.09
C ASP A 297 -12.72 -4.26 4.13
N LYS A 298 -13.92 -3.80 4.48
CA LYS A 298 -14.80 -4.51 5.44
C LYS A 298 -15.30 -5.87 4.95
N SER A 299 -15.14 -6.18 3.66
CA SER A 299 -15.44 -7.50 3.12
C SER A 299 -14.33 -8.52 3.37
N PHE A 300 -13.16 -8.07 3.84
CA PHE A 300 -12.03 -8.95 4.08
C PHE A 300 -12.26 -9.84 5.30
N TYR A 301 -12.30 -11.16 5.08
CA TYR A 301 -12.14 -12.15 6.15
C TYR A 301 -11.63 -13.49 5.62
N ILE A 302 -11.07 -14.31 6.50
CA ILE A 302 -10.57 -15.64 6.20
C ILE A 302 -11.45 -16.66 6.90
N GLU A 303 -12.05 -17.56 6.11
CA GLU A 303 -12.96 -18.59 6.59
C GLU A 303 -12.29 -19.96 6.50
N LEU A 304 -12.19 -20.70 7.60
CA LEU A 304 -11.84 -22.11 7.56
C LEU A 304 -13.03 -22.90 6.99
N ILE A 305 -12.90 -23.43 5.78
CA ILE A 305 -13.98 -24.19 5.13
C ILE A 305 -13.83 -25.70 5.35
N LYS A 306 -12.60 -26.19 5.56
CA LYS A 306 -12.33 -27.61 5.84
C LYS A 306 -11.12 -27.73 6.77
N PRO A 307 -11.22 -28.41 7.93
CA PRO A 307 -10.07 -28.68 8.77
C PRO A 307 -9.17 -29.78 8.17
N GLY A 308 -7.92 -29.84 8.62
CA GLY A 308 -6.95 -30.83 8.17
C GLY A 308 -5.58 -30.65 8.84
N SER A 309 -4.69 -31.62 8.66
CA SER A 309 -3.34 -31.65 9.25
C SER A 309 -2.22 -31.46 8.22
N GLY A 310 -2.55 -31.43 6.92
CA GLY A 310 -1.60 -31.19 5.83
C GLY A 310 -1.17 -29.73 5.72
N ALA A 311 -0.41 -29.41 4.66
CA ALA A 311 -0.04 -28.04 4.34
C ALA A 311 -1.30 -27.19 4.08
N ALA A 312 -1.43 -26.05 4.76
CA ALA A 312 -2.62 -25.22 4.64
C ALA A 312 -2.79 -24.67 3.22
N VAL A 313 -3.99 -24.83 2.66
CA VAL A 313 -4.37 -24.35 1.34
C VAL A 313 -5.22 -23.10 1.49
N ILE A 314 -4.75 -21.99 0.94
CA ILE A 314 -5.49 -20.73 0.92
C ILE A 314 -6.12 -20.55 -0.46
N VAL A 315 -7.44 -20.45 -0.51
CA VAL A 315 -8.20 -20.24 -1.75
C VAL A 315 -8.72 -18.80 -1.82
N ALA A 316 -8.55 -18.17 -2.98
CA ALA A 316 -9.04 -16.82 -3.26
C ALA A 316 -10.02 -16.84 -4.45
N ASN A 317 -11.26 -16.41 -4.18
CA ASN A 317 -12.29 -16.31 -5.19
C ASN A 317 -11.96 -15.25 -6.26
N GLY A 318 -12.45 -15.51 -7.47
CA GLY A 318 -12.57 -14.50 -8.50
C GLY A 318 -13.74 -13.57 -8.26
N LEU A 319 -13.63 -12.37 -8.83
CA LEU A 319 -14.58 -11.27 -8.68
C LEU A 319 -16.02 -11.60 -9.11
N PHE A 320 -16.28 -12.60 -9.95
CA PHE A 320 -17.65 -12.97 -10.36
C PHE A 320 -18.26 -14.11 -9.53
N SER A 321 -17.50 -14.66 -8.60
CA SER A 321 -17.91 -15.76 -7.72
C SER A 321 -18.17 -15.28 -6.29
N GLU A 322 -17.95 -13.99 -6.02
CA GLU A 322 -18.14 -13.37 -4.71
C GLU A 322 -19.65 -13.13 -4.47
N GLY A 323 -20.29 -14.07 -3.79
CA GLY A 323 -21.74 -14.08 -3.53
C GLY A 323 -22.41 -15.41 -3.84
N ALA A 324 -21.77 -16.27 -4.65
CA ALA A 324 -22.13 -17.67 -4.78
C ALA A 324 -21.47 -18.48 -3.66
N ASP A 325 -22.15 -19.52 -3.17
CA ASP A 325 -21.54 -20.44 -2.21
C ASP A 325 -20.54 -21.38 -2.91
N THR A 326 -19.33 -20.87 -3.16
CA THR A 326 -18.23 -21.66 -3.77
C THR A 326 -17.55 -22.62 -2.79
N ARG A 327 -18.06 -22.79 -1.56
CA ARG A 327 -17.42 -23.64 -0.55
C ARG A 327 -17.32 -25.09 -1.04
N LYS A 328 -18.38 -25.61 -1.65
CA LYS A 328 -18.39 -26.97 -2.18
C LYS A 328 -17.37 -27.13 -3.31
N ASP A 329 -17.38 -26.21 -4.28
CA ASP A 329 -16.49 -26.27 -5.44
C ASP A 329 -15.02 -26.21 -5.03
N TRP A 330 -14.66 -25.32 -4.10
CA TRP A 330 -13.30 -25.25 -3.57
C TRP A 330 -12.90 -26.51 -2.80
N LYS A 331 -13.77 -27.04 -1.95
CA LYS A 331 -13.50 -28.29 -1.23
C LYS A 331 -13.25 -29.42 -2.20
N ASP A 332 -14.13 -29.59 -3.19
CA ASP A 332 -14.05 -30.68 -4.17
C ASP A 332 -12.80 -30.56 -5.05
N LEU A 333 -12.46 -29.34 -5.51
CA LEU A 333 -11.27 -29.09 -6.31
C LEU A 333 -9.98 -29.37 -5.53
N VAL A 334 -9.87 -28.80 -4.32
CA VAL A 334 -8.64 -28.87 -3.51
C VAL A 334 -8.47 -30.26 -2.91
N ALA A 335 -9.53 -30.90 -2.41
CA ALA A 335 -9.42 -32.20 -1.75
C ALA A 335 -8.98 -33.32 -2.70
N ARG A 336 -9.19 -33.18 -4.02
CA ARG A 336 -8.66 -34.14 -5.01
C ARG A 336 -7.13 -34.20 -5.03
N ARG A 337 -6.45 -33.08 -4.73
CA ARG A 337 -4.99 -32.98 -4.76
C ARG A 337 -4.35 -32.91 -3.36
N TYR A 338 -5.08 -32.32 -2.42
CA TYR A 338 -4.68 -32.09 -1.03
C TYR A 338 -5.76 -32.62 -0.06
N PRO A 339 -5.95 -33.96 0.01
CA PRO A 339 -7.06 -34.57 0.75
C PRO A 339 -6.98 -34.36 2.27
N ASP A 340 -5.80 -34.16 2.83
CA ASP A 340 -5.60 -34.01 4.30
C ASP A 340 -5.34 -32.56 4.73
N SER A 341 -5.26 -31.63 3.78
CA SER A 341 -4.95 -30.24 4.06
C SER A 341 -6.14 -29.45 4.62
N PRO A 342 -5.91 -28.55 5.60
CA PRO A 342 -6.89 -27.54 5.94
C PRO A 342 -7.04 -26.55 4.79
N ILE A 343 -8.27 -26.10 4.54
CA ILE A 343 -8.62 -25.19 3.44
C ILE A 343 -9.24 -23.93 4.03
N TYR A 344 -8.63 -22.79 3.72
CA TYR A 344 -9.08 -21.46 4.12
C TYR A 344 -9.50 -20.67 2.89
N ARG A 345 -10.65 -20.01 2.96
CA ARG A 345 -11.16 -19.14 1.91
C ARG A 345 -10.98 -17.68 2.29
N VAL A 346 -10.32 -16.91 1.42
CA VAL A 346 -10.17 -15.46 1.55
C VAL A 346 -11.34 -14.78 0.85
N HIS A 347 -12.06 -13.98 1.62
CA HIS A 347 -13.10 -13.07 1.16
C HIS A 347 -12.52 -11.68 0.99
N TRP A 348 -12.89 -11.00 -0.09
CA TRP A 348 -12.41 -9.67 -0.47
C TRP A 348 -13.16 -9.24 -1.73
N GLY A 349 -13.50 -7.95 -1.88
CA GLY A 349 -13.93 -7.43 -3.19
C GLY A 349 -15.37 -6.94 -3.34
N SER A 350 -16.25 -7.17 -2.36
CA SER A 350 -17.72 -7.14 -2.52
C SER A 350 -18.39 -5.88 -3.08
N ASN A 351 -17.75 -4.71 -3.02
CA ASN A 351 -18.41 -3.42 -3.26
C ASN A 351 -18.45 -2.97 -4.73
N ASP A 352 -17.66 -3.60 -5.62
CA ASP A 352 -17.53 -3.17 -7.03
C ASP A 352 -18.06 -4.22 -8.04
N LEU A 353 -18.59 -5.34 -7.56
CA LEU A 353 -19.07 -6.45 -8.40
C LEU A 353 -20.15 -6.03 -9.40
N GLY A 354 -21.06 -5.14 -9.00
CA GLY A 354 -22.16 -4.70 -9.86
C GLY A 354 -21.67 -3.98 -11.11
N ASP A 355 -20.72 -3.06 -10.95
CA ASP A 355 -20.14 -2.28 -12.04
C ASP A 355 -19.27 -3.14 -12.96
N LEU A 356 -18.57 -4.12 -12.40
CA LEU A 356 -17.75 -5.08 -13.15
C LEU A 356 -18.59 -6.13 -13.88
N ALA A 357 -19.68 -6.60 -13.27
CA ALA A 357 -20.65 -7.48 -13.92
C ALA A 357 -21.38 -6.77 -15.05
N ALA A 358 -21.73 -5.50 -14.88
CA ALA A 358 -22.26 -4.66 -15.96
C ALA A 358 -21.24 -4.52 -17.11
N MET A 359 -19.97 -4.30 -16.79
CA MET A 359 -18.89 -4.21 -17.78
C MET A 359 -18.68 -5.54 -18.53
N ALA A 360 -18.65 -6.67 -17.81
CA ALA A 360 -18.51 -8.00 -18.39
C ALA A 360 -19.71 -8.39 -19.25
N LYS A 361 -20.95 -8.06 -18.86
CA LYS A 361 -22.15 -8.26 -19.69
C LYS A 361 -22.11 -7.39 -20.95
N ALA A 362 -21.67 -6.15 -20.84
CA ALA A 362 -21.54 -5.25 -21.98
C ALA A 362 -20.49 -5.75 -22.99
N LEU A 363 -19.40 -6.36 -22.51
CA LEU A 363 -18.28 -6.83 -23.34
C LEU A 363 -18.39 -8.31 -23.74
N GLY A 364 -19.20 -9.10 -23.04
CA GLY A 364 -19.33 -10.55 -23.21
C GLY A 364 -20.33 -10.98 -24.29
N GLY A 365 -20.96 -10.04 -24.99
CA GLY A 365 -22.02 -10.33 -25.96
C GLY A 365 -21.76 -9.94 -27.42
N GLN A 366 -20.76 -9.12 -27.74
CA GLN A 366 -20.49 -8.63 -29.10
C GLN A 366 -19.01 -8.21 -29.27
N PRO A 367 -18.46 -8.26 -30.50
CA PRO A 367 -17.14 -7.68 -30.79
C PRO A 367 -17.14 -6.19 -30.44
N ALA A 368 -16.02 -5.73 -29.87
CA ALA A 368 -15.82 -4.39 -29.29
C ALA A 368 -16.08 -3.20 -30.23
N ALA A 369 -16.42 -3.42 -31.50
CA ALA A 369 -16.76 -2.39 -32.48
C ALA A 369 -18.00 -1.55 -32.09
N ALA A 370 -18.92 -2.08 -31.27
CA ALA A 370 -20.16 -1.37 -30.93
C ALA A 370 -20.08 -0.48 -29.67
N LEU A 371 -19.09 -0.66 -28.79
CA LEU A 371 -19.01 0.10 -27.53
C LEU A 371 -18.34 1.48 -27.65
N GLY A 372 -17.66 1.75 -28.77
CA GLY A 372 -16.92 3.00 -28.98
C GLY A 372 -17.80 4.25 -29.17
N VAL A 373 -19.09 4.10 -29.53
CA VAL A 373 -19.92 5.25 -29.95
C VAL A 373 -21.11 5.52 -29.03
N LYS A 374 -21.73 4.49 -28.41
CA LYS A 374 -22.98 4.68 -27.64
C LYS A 374 -22.79 4.87 -26.13
N GLY A 375 -21.71 4.37 -25.53
CA GLY A 375 -21.48 4.46 -24.07
C GLY A 375 -21.04 5.84 -23.57
N LEU A 376 -20.32 6.59 -24.41
CA LEU A 376 -19.89 7.96 -24.11
C LEU A 376 -21.03 8.98 -24.22
N ALA A 377 -22.04 8.71 -25.05
CA ALA A 377 -23.18 9.59 -25.25
C ALA A 377 -24.21 9.52 -24.10
N ALA A 378 -24.32 8.38 -23.40
CA ALA A 378 -25.39 8.17 -22.43
C ALA A 378 -25.08 8.71 -21.01
N LYS A 379 -23.80 8.79 -20.61
CA LYS A 379 -23.40 9.41 -19.34
C LYS A 379 -23.13 10.93 -19.43
N ALA A 380 -23.26 11.50 -20.63
CA ALA A 380 -23.34 12.94 -20.84
C ALA A 380 -24.80 13.42 -20.70
N GLY A 381 -25.40 13.19 -19.53
CA GLY A 381 -26.75 13.65 -19.22
C GLY A 381 -26.85 15.18 -19.15
N LYS A 382 -27.30 15.79 -20.25
CA LYS A 382 -28.05 17.07 -20.39
C LYS A 382 -27.55 18.38 -19.73
N ALA A 383 -26.38 18.45 -19.09
CA ALA A 383 -25.88 19.72 -18.52
C ALA A 383 -24.51 20.22 -19.07
N GLY A 384 -23.87 19.51 -20.01
CA GLY A 384 -22.47 19.79 -20.39
C GLY A 384 -22.18 19.99 -21.88
N ALA A 385 -23.18 19.98 -22.77
CA ALA A 385 -22.94 19.90 -24.21
C ALA A 385 -22.48 21.20 -24.89
N LYS A 386 -22.39 22.33 -24.17
CA LYS A 386 -22.05 23.65 -24.77
C LYS A 386 -20.63 24.16 -24.49
N LYS A 387 -19.75 23.39 -23.85
CA LYS A 387 -18.36 23.82 -23.54
C LYS A 387 -17.29 22.79 -23.94
N LEU A 388 -17.41 22.17 -25.10
CA LEU A 388 -16.34 21.33 -25.65
C LEU A 388 -15.59 22.09 -26.75
N GLY A 389 -14.61 22.90 -26.32
CA GLY A 389 -13.54 23.39 -27.19
C GLY A 389 -12.50 22.30 -27.50
N PRO A 390 -11.35 22.64 -28.12
CA PRO A 390 -10.36 21.69 -28.68
C PRO A 390 -9.62 20.78 -27.67
N LEU A 391 -10.08 20.72 -26.41
CA LEU A 391 -9.53 19.88 -25.33
C LEU A 391 -10.24 18.50 -25.22
N ALA A 392 -11.13 18.15 -26.14
CA ALA A 392 -11.84 16.87 -26.16
C ALA A 392 -10.94 15.60 -26.08
N PRO A 393 -9.72 15.55 -26.67
CA PRO A 393 -8.86 14.37 -26.57
C PRO A 393 -8.35 14.08 -25.14
N ALA A 394 -8.22 15.10 -24.29
CA ALA A 394 -7.67 14.96 -22.94
C ALA A 394 -8.63 14.25 -21.97
N LEU A 395 -9.94 14.33 -22.20
CA LEU A 395 -10.96 13.72 -21.33
C LEU A 395 -11.09 12.20 -21.52
N VAL A 396 -10.64 11.67 -22.66
CA VAL A 396 -10.68 10.22 -22.94
C VAL A 396 -9.69 9.45 -22.07
N ILE A 397 -8.53 10.06 -21.77
CA ILE A 397 -7.49 9.44 -20.93
C ILE A 397 -7.94 9.35 -19.45
N ALA A 398 -8.68 10.35 -18.96
CA ALA A 398 -9.21 10.36 -17.59
C ALA A 398 -10.30 9.30 -17.35
N ALA A 399 -11.00 8.85 -18.39
CA ALA A 399 -12.02 7.80 -18.28
C ALA A 399 -11.40 6.39 -18.13
N VAL A 400 -10.24 6.15 -18.74
CA VAL A 400 -9.48 4.89 -18.58
C VAL A 400 -8.95 4.76 -17.15
N ALA A 401 -8.59 5.88 -16.50
CA ALA A 401 -8.14 5.92 -15.10
C ALA A 401 -9.25 5.62 -14.07
N LYS A 402 -10.53 5.68 -14.46
CA LYS A 402 -11.70 5.32 -13.62
C LYS A 402 -12.37 4.03 -14.09
N ASN A 403 -11.60 3.10 -14.66
CA ASN A 403 -12.11 1.79 -15.04
C ASN A 403 -12.28 0.90 -13.78
N PRO A 404 -13.49 0.39 -13.50
CA PRO A 404 -13.73 -0.56 -12.40
C PRO A 404 -12.75 -1.75 -12.39
N TRP A 405 -12.27 -2.19 -13.56
CA TRP A 405 -11.28 -3.25 -13.68
C TRP A 405 -9.94 -2.89 -13.04
N HIS A 406 -9.48 -1.65 -13.26
CA HIS A 406 -8.24 -1.17 -12.69
C HIS A 406 -8.34 -1.09 -11.17
N THR A 407 -9.47 -0.55 -10.66
CA THR A 407 -9.78 -0.52 -9.23
C THR A 407 -9.76 -1.92 -8.62
N ALA A 408 -10.39 -2.90 -9.28
CA ALA A 408 -10.44 -4.29 -8.82
C ALA A 408 -9.06 -4.96 -8.81
N LYS A 409 -8.20 -4.66 -9.79
CA LYS A 409 -6.80 -5.12 -9.79
C LYS A 409 -6.00 -4.56 -8.63
N VAL A 410 -6.09 -3.25 -8.39
CA VAL A 410 -5.43 -2.59 -7.25
C VAL A 410 -5.94 -3.18 -5.93
N LYS A 411 -7.25 -3.46 -5.83
CA LYS A 411 -7.83 -4.11 -4.67
C LYS A 411 -7.28 -5.53 -4.48
N ALA A 412 -7.19 -6.32 -5.53
CA ALA A 412 -6.58 -7.65 -5.49
C ALA A 412 -5.11 -7.61 -5.02
N ASP A 413 -4.34 -6.63 -5.49
CA ASP A 413 -2.94 -6.45 -5.05
C ASP A 413 -2.88 -6.12 -3.54
N ARG A 414 -3.72 -5.21 -3.05
CA ARG A 414 -3.82 -4.87 -1.62
C ARG A 414 -4.25 -6.06 -0.77
N THR A 415 -5.23 -6.84 -1.24
CA THR A 415 -5.64 -8.09 -0.58
C THR A 415 -4.49 -9.08 -0.51
N GLY A 416 -3.72 -9.24 -1.59
CA GLY A 416 -2.55 -10.12 -1.63
C GLY A 416 -1.49 -9.72 -0.60
N VAL A 417 -1.20 -8.42 -0.47
CA VAL A 417 -0.28 -7.91 0.55
C VAL A 417 -0.82 -8.09 1.96
N ALA A 418 -2.11 -7.79 2.19
CA ALA A 418 -2.73 -7.98 3.49
C ALA A 418 -2.66 -9.45 3.92
N LEU A 419 -2.99 -10.37 3.01
CA LEU A 419 -2.88 -11.81 3.19
C LEU A 419 -1.44 -12.20 3.52
N ALA A 420 -0.45 -11.78 2.72
CA ALA A 420 0.96 -12.08 3.00
C ALA A 420 1.41 -11.58 4.38
N GLY A 421 0.95 -10.41 4.81
CA GLY A 421 1.23 -9.87 6.14
C GLY A 421 0.64 -10.68 7.28
N LEU A 422 -0.53 -11.31 7.08
CA LEU A 422 -1.10 -12.27 8.03
C LEU A 422 -0.32 -13.60 7.99
N LEU A 423 -0.09 -14.17 6.81
CA LEU A 423 0.64 -15.44 6.67
C LEU A 423 2.04 -15.36 7.28
N ALA A 424 2.74 -14.22 7.12
CA ALA A 424 4.05 -13.96 7.69
C ALA A 424 4.12 -14.05 9.23
N ARG A 425 2.97 -14.07 9.92
CA ARG A 425 2.84 -14.10 11.39
C ARG A 425 2.26 -15.39 11.94
N THR A 426 2.07 -16.38 11.08
CA THR A 426 1.63 -17.70 11.49
C THR A 426 2.83 -18.60 11.77
N ASP A 427 2.60 -19.66 12.55
CA ASP A 427 3.62 -20.68 12.83
C ASP A 427 3.68 -21.77 11.73
N ALA A 428 2.88 -21.61 10.67
CA ALA A 428 2.88 -22.53 9.54
C ALA A 428 4.23 -22.51 8.81
N LYS A 429 4.73 -23.69 8.45
CA LYS A 429 6.00 -23.80 7.70
C LYS A 429 5.84 -23.46 6.22
N ARG A 430 4.69 -23.86 5.65
CA ARG A 430 4.41 -23.67 4.23
C ARG A 430 2.92 -23.51 3.95
N TYR A 431 2.60 -22.80 2.88
CA TYR A 431 1.26 -22.64 2.34
C TYR A 431 1.18 -23.08 0.88
N VAL A 432 0.01 -23.54 0.46
CA VAL A 432 -0.39 -23.66 -0.95
C VAL A 432 -1.39 -22.55 -1.23
N LEU A 433 -1.21 -21.81 -2.32
CA LEU A 433 -2.15 -20.76 -2.72
C LEU A 433 -2.91 -21.19 -3.97
N VAL A 434 -4.22 -21.03 -3.97
CA VAL A 434 -5.07 -21.31 -5.12
C VAL A 434 -5.95 -20.10 -5.39
N GLY A 435 -5.96 -19.61 -6.62
CA GLY A 435 -6.76 -18.44 -6.94
C GLY A 435 -7.40 -18.55 -8.30
N HIS A 436 -8.65 -18.10 -8.39
CA HIS A 436 -9.38 -18.00 -9.65
C HIS A 436 -9.49 -16.55 -10.11
N SER A 437 -9.29 -16.26 -11.39
CA SER A 437 -9.47 -14.91 -11.96
C SER A 437 -8.63 -13.84 -11.23
N LEU A 438 -9.24 -12.78 -10.67
CA LEU A 438 -8.54 -11.81 -9.83
C LEU A 438 -8.08 -12.39 -8.48
N GLY A 439 -8.71 -13.46 -7.97
CA GLY A 439 -8.19 -14.21 -6.83
C GLY A 439 -6.84 -14.88 -7.14
N ALA A 440 -6.59 -15.24 -8.41
CA ALA A 440 -5.27 -15.70 -8.84
C ALA A 440 -4.22 -14.57 -8.73
N ARG A 441 -4.62 -13.32 -8.96
CA ARG A 441 -3.77 -12.14 -8.73
C ARG A 441 -3.50 -11.94 -7.24
N VAL A 442 -4.51 -12.11 -6.38
CA VAL A 442 -4.32 -12.12 -4.91
C VAL A 442 -3.26 -13.16 -4.50
N ALA A 443 -3.38 -14.39 -5.01
CA ALA A 443 -2.45 -15.48 -4.72
C ALA A 443 -1.02 -15.17 -5.19
N ALA A 444 -0.85 -14.70 -6.43
CA ALA A 444 0.45 -14.33 -6.98
C ALA A 444 1.09 -13.19 -6.16
N THR A 445 0.34 -12.10 -5.91
CA THR A 445 0.83 -10.96 -5.13
C THR A 445 1.16 -11.35 -3.69
N ALA A 446 0.35 -12.22 -3.07
CA ALA A 446 0.63 -12.72 -1.73
C ALA A 446 1.93 -13.54 -1.68
N ALA A 447 2.17 -14.39 -2.68
CA ALA A 447 3.41 -15.16 -2.76
C ALA A 447 4.64 -14.28 -2.97
N GLU A 448 4.59 -13.37 -3.94
CA GLU A 448 5.69 -12.44 -4.22
C GLU A 448 6.00 -11.57 -3.01
N THR A 449 4.95 -11.09 -2.32
CA THR A 449 5.09 -10.32 -1.08
C THR A 449 5.71 -11.17 0.01
N LEU A 450 5.15 -12.35 0.31
CA LEU A 450 5.65 -13.23 1.37
C LEU A 450 7.10 -13.67 1.12
N ALA A 451 7.51 -13.86 -0.13
CA ALA A 451 8.88 -14.20 -0.50
C ALA A 451 9.92 -13.15 -0.10
N THR A 452 9.51 -11.91 0.14
CA THR A 452 10.38 -10.86 0.68
C THR A 452 10.64 -11.01 2.19
N SER A 453 9.85 -11.83 2.89
CA SER A 453 10.06 -12.14 4.30
C SER A 453 11.20 -13.15 4.47
N ARG A 454 12.12 -12.86 5.40
CA ARG A 454 13.25 -13.75 5.71
C ARG A 454 12.85 -14.93 6.60
N SER A 455 11.92 -14.72 7.53
CA SER A 455 11.53 -15.67 8.57
C SER A 455 10.11 -16.23 8.42
N GLY A 456 9.31 -15.70 7.48
CA GLY A 456 7.94 -16.15 7.25
C GLY A 456 7.84 -17.52 6.57
N PRO A 457 6.63 -18.12 6.55
CA PRO A 457 6.34 -19.34 5.83
C PRO A 457 6.76 -19.25 4.37
N LYS A 458 7.10 -20.40 3.78
CA LYS A 458 7.32 -20.49 2.33
C LYS A 458 6.02 -20.78 1.60
N ILE A 459 5.90 -20.30 0.37
CA ILE A 459 4.87 -20.80 -0.52
C ILE A 459 5.42 -22.05 -1.21
N ASP A 460 4.72 -23.17 -1.02
CA ASP A 460 5.11 -24.43 -1.63
C ASP A 460 4.73 -24.43 -3.10
N THR A 461 3.42 -24.32 -3.36
CA THR A 461 2.85 -24.41 -4.70
C THR A 461 1.76 -23.36 -4.87
N ILE A 462 1.64 -22.79 -6.07
CA ILE A 462 0.57 -21.87 -6.45
C ILE A 462 -0.22 -22.47 -7.62
N HIS A 463 -1.54 -22.47 -7.53
CA HIS A 463 -2.44 -22.84 -8.62
C HIS A 463 -3.26 -21.61 -9.06
N LEU A 464 -3.05 -21.16 -10.29
CA LEU A 464 -3.66 -19.99 -10.89
C LEU A 464 -4.69 -20.44 -11.93
N LEU A 465 -5.98 -20.32 -11.64
CA LEU A 465 -7.07 -20.72 -12.53
C LEU A 465 -7.61 -19.51 -13.28
N GLY A 466 -7.44 -19.45 -14.61
CA GLY A 466 -7.93 -18.33 -15.41
C GLY A 466 -7.38 -16.98 -14.91
N ALA A 467 -6.09 -16.91 -14.59
CA ALA A 467 -5.49 -15.75 -13.92
C ALA A 467 -5.64 -14.43 -14.70
N ALA A 468 -6.19 -13.42 -14.00
CA ALA A 468 -6.29 -12.04 -14.46
C ALA A 468 -4.98 -11.24 -14.22
N VAL A 469 -3.86 -11.80 -14.68
CA VAL A 469 -2.52 -11.23 -14.61
C VAL A 469 -2.00 -11.02 -16.02
N GLY A 470 -1.33 -9.90 -16.32
CA GLY A 470 -0.94 -9.56 -17.69
C GLY A 470 0.28 -10.35 -18.15
N SER A 471 0.30 -10.86 -19.38
CA SER A 471 1.34 -11.80 -19.84
C SER A 471 2.74 -11.22 -20.07
N GLY A 472 2.93 -9.90 -20.01
CA GLY A 472 4.21 -9.23 -20.29
C GLY A 472 5.04 -8.85 -19.06
N GLY A 473 4.88 -9.54 -17.92
CA GLY A 473 5.58 -9.22 -16.67
C GLY A 473 6.97 -9.87 -16.52
N ASP A 474 7.78 -9.38 -15.58
CA ASP A 474 8.97 -10.10 -15.08
C ASP A 474 8.52 -11.16 -14.07
N TRP A 475 8.59 -12.43 -14.46
CA TRP A 475 8.15 -13.57 -13.65
C TRP A 475 9.22 -14.11 -12.69
N ARG A 476 10.40 -13.48 -12.63
CA ARG A 476 11.50 -13.91 -11.75
C ARG A 476 11.10 -13.91 -10.28
N LEU A 477 10.35 -12.90 -9.84
CA LEU A 477 9.90 -12.79 -8.45
C LEU A 477 8.95 -13.93 -8.11
N LEU A 478 7.93 -14.14 -8.93
CA LEU A 478 6.98 -15.25 -8.79
C LEU A 478 7.68 -16.62 -8.83
N ASN A 479 8.64 -16.83 -9.75
CA ASN A 479 9.43 -18.06 -9.82
C ASN A 479 10.22 -18.32 -8.53
N LYS A 480 10.83 -17.28 -7.97
CA LYS A 480 11.59 -17.37 -6.71
C LYS A 480 10.70 -17.48 -5.48
N ALA A 481 9.44 -17.06 -5.56
CA ALA A 481 8.52 -17.03 -4.44
C ALA A 481 8.04 -18.41 -4.01
N VAL A 482 8.06 -19.39 -4.91
CA VAL A 482 7.64 -20.77 -4.64
C VAL A 482 8.82 -21.71 -4.45
N THR A 483 8.68 -22.71 -3.58
CA THR A 483 9.67 -23.79 -3.44
C THR A 483 9.40 -24.97 -4.38
N GLY A 484 8.13 -25.19 -4.72
CA GLY A 484 7.66 -26.20 -5.67
C GLY A 484 7.41 -25.59 -7.04
N ALA A 485 6.15 -25.25 -7.34
CA ALA A 485 5.74 -24.81 -8.66
C ALA A 485 4.62 -23.77 -8.67
N VAL A 486 4.50 -23.06 -9.81
CA VAL A 486 3.38 -22.20 -10.19
C VAL A 486 2.68 -22.87 -11.37
N HIS A 487 1.48 -23.39 -11.13
CA HIS A 487 0.63 -23.99 -12.16
C HIS A 487 -0.36 -22.95 -12.65
N ASN A 488 -0.29 -22.58 -13.92
CA ASN A 488 -1.25 -21.71 -14.57
C ASN A 488 -2.17 -22.51 -15.47
N TYR A 489 -3.45 -22.58 -15.11
CA TYR A 489 -4.49 -23.22 -15.90
C TYR A 489 -5.16 -22.15 -16.76
N HIS A 490 -4.94 -22.20 -18.07
CA HIS A 490 -5.43 -21.21 -19.01
C HIS A 490 -6.40 -21.81 -20.04
N SER A 491 -7.36 -21.01 -20.52
CA SER A 491 -8.29 -21.42 -21.57
C SER A 491 -8.46 -20.33 -22.63
N SER A 492 -8.27 -20.70 -23.90
CA SER A 492 -8.57 -19.84 -25.04
C SER A 492 -10.08 -19.65 -25.27
N ASN A 493 -10.91 -20.42 -24.56
CA ASN A 493 -12.38 -20.28 -24.56
C ASN A 493 -12.86 -19.28 -23.51
N ASP A 494 -11.96 -18.68 -22.73
CA ASP A 494 -12.29 -17.68 -21.71
C ASP A 494 -12.62 -16.31 -22.34
N GLY A 495 -13.91 -16.09 -22.63
CA GLY A 495 -14.41 -14.84 -23.20
C GLY A 495 -14.19 -13.60 -22.30
N VAL A 496 -14.18 -13.76 -20.97
CA VAL A 496 -13.96 -12.64 -20.05
C VAL A 496 -12.53 -12.13 -20.18
N LEU A 497 -11.55 -13.03 -20.17
CA LEU A 497 -10.15 -12.66 -20.35
C LEU A 497 -9.84 -12.23 -21.78
N LYS A 498 -10.49 -12.85 -22.78
CA LYS A 498 -10.30 -12.49 -24.19
C LYS A 498 -10.78 -11.07 -24.51
N TYR A 499 -11.93 -10.66 -23.99
CA TYR A 499 -12.57 -9.39 -24.35
C TYR A 499 -12.52 -8.35 -23.23
N ALA A 500 -13.01 -8.67 -22.03
CA ALA A 500 -13.11 -7.70 -20.94
C ALA A 500 -11.73 -7.29 -20.40
N TYR A 501 -10.86 -8.25 -20.06
CA TYR A 501 -9.49 -7.97 -19.62
C TYR A 501 -8.73 -7.18 -20.68
N LYS A 502 -8.74 -7.67 -21.93
CA LYS A 502 -8.01 -7.05 -23.04
C LYS A 502 -8.43 -5.62 -23.30
N THR A 503 -9.74 -5.34 -23.28
CA THR A 503 -10.27 -3.98 -23.45
C THR A 503 -9.88 -3.09 -22.27
N ALA A 504 -10.04 -3.59 -21.05
CA ALA A 504 -9.75 -2.84 -19.84
C ALA A 504 -8.26 -2.52 -19.66
N GLN A 505 -7.38 -3.37 -20.19
CA GLN A 505 -5.93 -3.29 -20.05
C GLN A 505 -5.25 -2.80 -21.34
N ALA A 506 -5.93 -1.96 -22.12
CA ALA A 506 -5.37 -1.31 -23.30
C ALA A 506 -4.70 -2.29 -24.30
N GLY A 507 -5.34 -3.45 -24.50
CA GLY A 507 -4.90 -4.48 -25.44
C GLY A 507 -4.01 -5.58 -24.85
N GLN A 508 -3.63 -5.50 -23.57
CA GLN A 508 -2.82 -6.55 -22.93
C GLN A 508 -3.57 -7.88 -22.84
N THR A 509 -2.82 -8.97 -22.97
CA THR A 509 -3.34 -10.33 -22.82
C THR A 509 -3.16 -10.82 -21.39
N ALA A 510 -4.12 -11.59 -20.87
CA ALA A 510 -4.01 -12.24 -19.57
C ALA A 510 -3.33 -13.62 -19.68
N VAL A 511 -2.54 -13.99 -18.68
CA VAL A 511 -1.90 -15.32 -18.59
C VAL A 511 -2.94 -16.43 -18.45
N GLY A 512 -4.10 -16.15 -17.85
CA GLY A 512 -5.23 -17.10 -17.81
C GLY A 512 -5.91 -17.36 -19.16
N PHE A 513 -5.61 -16.57 -20.19
CA PHE A 513 -6.08 -16.79 -21.55
C PHE A 513 -5.01 -17.44 -22.44
N ALA A 514 -3.77 -16.96 -22.36
CA ALA A 514 -2.71 -17.31 -23.30
C ALA A 514 -1.53 -18.11 -22.72
N GLY A 515 -1.49 -18.30 -21.40
CA GLY A 515 -0.31 -18.80 -20.69
C GLY A 515 0.67 -17.68 -20.29
N PHE A 516 1.60 -18.00 -19.40
CA PHE A 516 2.78 -17.20 -19.08
C PHE A 516 3.81 -17.21 -20.23
N ARG A 517 3.98 -18.36 -20.91
CA ARG A 517 4.94 -18.56 -22.01
C ARG A 517 6.36 -18.13 -21.64
N THR A 518 6.87 -18.72 -20.56
CA THR A 518 8.18 -18.38 -20.00
C THR A 518 9.03 -19.63 -19.85
N ASP A 519 10.36 -19.45 -19.86
CA ASP A 519 11.34 -20.52 -19.70
C ASP A 519 11.71 -20.76 -18.22
N TYR A 520 11.05 -20.08 -17.27
CA TYR A 520 11.27 -20.31 -15.85
C TYR A 520 10.84 -21.72 -15.43
N ASP A 521 11.75 -22.43 -14.78
CA ASP A 521 11.68 -23.84 -14.44
C ASP A 521 10.51 -24.22 -13.53
N ARG A 522 10.05 -23.32 -12.67
CA ARG A 522 8.94 -23.59 -11.74
C ARG A 522 7.58 -23.09 -12.24
N ILE A 523 7.51 -22.46 -13.42
CA ILE A 523 6.25 -21.93 -13.95
C ILE A 523 5.77 -22.84 -15.07
N HIS A 524 4.60 -23.45 -14.87
CA HIS A 524 4.03 -24.43 -15.78
C HIS A 524 2.66 -23.99 -16.28
N ASP A 525 2.53 -23.82 -17.59
CA ASP A 525 1.25 -23.57 -18.25
C ASP A 525 0.53 -24.90 -18.56
N HIS A 526 -0.75 -24.94 -18.22
CA HIS A 526 -1.67 -26.04 -18.49
C HIS A 526 -2.82 -25.51 -19.34
N ASP A 527 -2.85 -25.89 -20.63
CA ASP A 527 -3.98 -25.56 -21.50
C ASP A 527 -5.18 -26.45 -21.17
N VAL A 528 -6.19 -25.86 -20.54
CA VAL A 528 -7.43 -26.54 -20.13
C VAL A 528 -8.61 -26.19 -21.05
N SER A 529 -8.35 -25.65 -22.24
CA SER A 529 -9.40 -25.22 -23.19
C SER A 529 -10.38 -26.34 -23.57
N ALA A 530 -9.92 -27.58 -23.60
CA ALA A 530 -10.74 -28.75 -23.94
C ALA A 530 -11.86 -29.03 -22.90
N ILE A 531 -11.64 -28.66 -21.64
CA ILE A 531 -12.56 -28.96 -20.53
C ILE A 531 -13.18 -27.69 -19.91
N VAL A 532 -12.55 -26.52 -20.10
CA VAL A 532 -13.03 -25.25 -19.60
C VAL A 532 -13.58 -24.41 -20.75
N ALA A 533 -14.89 -24.48 -20.95
CA ALA A 533 -15.61 -23.76 -22.00
C ALA A 533 -15.85 -22.27 -21.68
N GLY A 534 -15.52 -21.79 -20.48
CA GLY A 534 -15.73 -20.39 -20.09
C GLY A 534 -15.24 -20.03 -18.69
N HIS A 535 -15.23 -18.74 -18.38
CA HIS A 535 -14.57 -18.18 -17.19
C HIS A 535 -15.05 -18.74 -15.85
N SER A 536 -16.32 -19.13 -15.73
CA SER A 536 -16.89 -19.69 -14.50
C SER A 536 -16.66 -21.20 -14.32
N LYS A 537 -16.13 -21.88 -15.35
CA LYS A 537 -16.05 -23.35 -15.38
C LYS A 537 -14.74 -23.94 -14.88
N TYR A 538 -13.80 -23.12 -14.43
CA TYR A 538 -12.52 -23.60 -13.93
C TYR A 538 -12.65 -24.47 -12.66
N LEU A 539 -13.42 -24.03 -11.66
CA LEU A 539 -13.52 -24.77 -10.39
C LEU A 539 -14.18 -26.14 -10.54
N GLU A 540 -15.11 -26.27 -11.48
CA GLU A 540 -15.82 -27.52 -11.75
C GLU A 540 -14.96 -28.53 -12.52
N ASN A 541 -14.16 -28.05 -13.49
CA ASN A 541 -13.58 -28.91 -14.52
C ASN A 541 -12.07 -29.10 -14.41
N VAL A 542 -11.34 -28.24 -13.71
CA VAL A 542 -9.88 -28.36 -13.58
C VAL A 542 -9.52 -29.41 -12.53
N GLN A 543 -8.42 -30.13 -12.76
CA GLN A 543 -7.74 -30.93 -11.75
C GLN A 543 -6.39 -30.29 -11.44
N LEU A 544 -6.13 -30.06 -10.14
CA LEU A 544 -4.85 -29.50 -9.70
C LEU A 544 -3.73 -30.54 -9.87
N SER A 545 -2.58 -30.09 -10.36
CA SER A 545 -1.41 -30.91 -10.70
C SER A 545 -0.58 -31.30 -9.50
#